data_AF-A0A644YND8-F1
#
_entry.id   AF-A0A644YND8-F1
#
_cell.length_a   1.000
_cell.length_b   1.000
_cell.length_c   1.000
_cell.angle_alpha   90.00
_cell.angle_beta   90.00
_cell.angle_gamma   90.00
#
_symmetry.space_group_name_H-M   'P 1'
#
loop_
_entity.id
_entity.type
_entity.pdbx_description
1 polymer ?
#
loop_
_entity_poly.entity_id
_entity_poly.type
_entity_poly.pdbx_seq_one_letter_code
_entity_poly.pdbx_strand_id
1 'polypeptide(L)'
;MGYVNCVREFTVQAMAAGVRVGHIVSATGSGGTTAGLLLGARLFQPGAKVIGVAVSDDPFHRIVSELAAGAAELLDCASAGNPGDFEMVENVGAGYAVPNAQDTPQILALARDEGILLDPVYTGKAYSKLCRMLEEGSLSGDGAVVFVHTGGAAALFAMDLG
;
A
#
# COMPACT_ATOMS: atom_id res chain seq x y z
N MET A 1 1.48 -10.33 -10.64
CA MET A 1 1.93 -9.90 -11.99
C MET A 1 1.60 -8.46 -12.34
N GLY A 2 0.32 -8.04 -12.37
CA GLY A 2 -0.03 -6.64 -12.72
C GLY A 2 0.72 -5.58 -11.90
N TYR A 3 0.74 -5.73 -10.57
CA TYR A 3 1.43 -4.79 -9.69
C TYR A 3 2.97 -4.86 -9.74
N VAL A 4 3.55 -5.92 -10.30
CA VAL A 4 4.99 -5.97 -10.61
C VAL A 4 5.30 -4.96 -11.72
N ASN A 5 4.45 -4.94 -12.76
CA ASN A 5 4.56 -3.95 -13.84
C ASN A 5 4.22 -2.53 -13.36
N CYS A 6 3.30 -2.38 -12.40
CA CYS A 6 3.03 -1.09 -11.77
C CYS A 6 4.30 -0.50 -11.15
N VAL A 7 5.07 -1.29 -10.40
CA VAL A 7 6.35 -0.82 -9.83
C VAL A 7 7.34 -0.43 -10.91
N ARG A 8 7.50 -1.29 -11.94
CA ARG A 8 8.36 -0.96 -13.08
C ARG A 8 7.97 0.37 -13.72
N GLU A 9 6.67 0.60 -13.91
CA GLU A 9 6.16 1.82 -14.52
C GLU A 9 6.48 3.06 -13.70
N PHE A 10 6.12 3.09 -12.41
CA PHE A 10 6.38 4.28 -11.60
C PHE A 10 7.87 4.45 -11.29
N THR A 11 8.68 3.39 -11.26
CA THR A 11 10.14 3.50 -11.14
C THR A 11 10.70 4.32 -12.31
N VAL A 12 10.31 4.00 -13.54
CA VAL A 12 10.76 4.75 -14.73
C VAL A 12 10.32 6.22 -14.64
N GLN A 13 9.08 6.47 -14.22
CA GLN A 13 8.55 7.82 -14.03
C GLN A 13 9.33 8.59 -12.94
N ALA A 14 9.59 7.96 -11.80
CA ALA A 14 10.32 8.54 -10.69
C ALA A 14 11.79 8.86 -11.07
N MET A 15 12.45 7.95 -11.79
CA MET A 15 13.79 8.18 -12.33
C MET A 15 13.82 9.39 -13.28
N ALA A 16 12.87 9.48 -14.20
CA ALA A 16 12.75 10.60 -15.13
C ALA A 16 12.49 11.94 -14.41
N ALA A 17 11.79 11.90 -13.28
CA ALA A 17 11.51 13.06 -12.43
C ALA A 17 12.63 13.37 -11.41
N GLY A 18 13.69 12.56 -11.32
CA GLY A 18 14.74 12.72 -10.30
C GLY A 18 14.26 12.43 -8.87
N VAL A 19 13.18 11.67 -8.71
CA VAL A 19 12.57 11.33 -7.42
C VAL A 19 13.09 9.98 -6.93
N ARG A 20 13.68 9.95 -5.74
CA ARG A 20 14.06 8.72 -5.06
C ARG A 20 12.87 8.18 -4.25
N VAL A 21 12.35 7.02 -4.63
CA VAL A 21 11.29 6.32 -3.87
C VAL A 21 11.91 5.54 -2.71
N GLY A 22 11.40 5.77 -1.50
CA GLY A 22 11.79 5.10 -0.27
C GLY A 22 10.79 4.07 0.24
N HIS A 23 9.51 4.37 0.08
CA HIS A 23 8.42 3.55 0.60
C HIS A 23 7.32 3.40 -0.44
N ILE A 24 6.70 2.23 -0.47
CA ILE A 24 5.55 1.91 -1.31
C ILE A 24 4.45 1.39 -0.38
N VAL A 25 3.30 2.05 -0.36
CA VAL A 25 2.23 1.77 0.62
C VAL A 25 0.93 1.41 -0.09
N SER A 26 0.27 0.34 0.34
CA SER A 26 -1.03 -0.07 -0.21
C SER A 26 -1.94 -0.72 0.85
N ALA A 27 -3.25 -0.66 0.63
CA ALA A 27 -4.20 -1.50 1.36
C ALA A 27 -3.98 -2.99 1.04
N THR A 28 -4.18 -3.85 2.04
CA THR A 28 -4.04 -5.30 1.93
C THR A 28 -5.31 -6.00 2.43
N GLY A 29 -6.12 -6.53 1.50
CA GLY A 29 -7.32 -7.33 1.81
C GLY A 29 -7.31 -8.77 1.28
N SER A 30 -6.53 -9.06 0.24
CA SER A 30 -6.30 -10.43 -0.26
C SER A 30 -4.82 -10.76 -0.46
N GLY A 31 -3.93 -9.79 -0.21
CA GLY A 31 -2.48 -9.93 -0.38
C GLY A 31 -1.94 -9.73 -1.80
N GLY A 32 -2.74 -9.95 -2.85
CA GLY A 32 -2.24 -9.98 -4.24
C GLY A 32 -1.60 -8.66 -4.72
N THR A 33 -2.19 -7.52 -4.37
CA THR A 33 -1.62 -6.20 -4.69
C THR A 33 -0.27 -6.02 -4.02
N THR A 34 -0.22 -6.12 -2.70
CA THR A 34 0.97 -5.95 -1.88
C THR A 34 2.08 -6.93 -2.27
N ALA A 35 1.74 -8.17 -2.62
CA ALA A 35 2.69 -9.17 -3.11
C ALA A 35 3.32 -8.79 -4.45
N GLY A 36 2.50 -8.29 -5.38
CA GLY A 36 3.00 -7.78 -6.65
C GLY A 36 3.87 -6.54 -6.50
N LEU A 37 3.51 -5.64 -5.57
CA LEU A 37 4.33 -4.47 -5.23
C LEU A 37 5.66 -4.89 -4.58
N LEU A 38 5.64 -5.86 -3.67
CA LEU A 38 6.84 -6.41 -3.03
C LEU A 38 7.81 -7.00 -4.06
N LEU A 39 7.31 -7.88 -4.92
CA LEU A 39 8.15 -8.46 -5.96
C LEU A 39 8.64 -7.39 -6.95
N GLY A 40 7.76 -6.47 -7.36
CA GLY A 40 8.12 -5.35 -8.23
C GLY A 40 9.20 -4.45 -7.63
N ALA A 41 9.12 -4.15 -6.33
CA ALA A 41 10.11 -3.34 -5.62
C ALA A 41 11.47 -4.03 -5.60
N ARG A 42 11.50 -5.33 -5.28
CA ARG A 42 12.75 -6.13 -5.31
C ARG A 42 13.42 -6.12 -6.69
N LEU A 43 12.64 -6.13 -7.76
CA LEU A 43 13.16 -6.19 -9.14
C LEU A 43 13.55 -4.82 -9.70
N PHE A 44 12.77 -3.78 -9.42
CA PHE A 44 12.89 -2.49 -10.12
C PHE A 44 13.20 -1.31 -9.21
N GLN A 45 12.93 -1.41 -7.91
CA GLN A 45 13.18 -0.35 -6.93
C GLN A 45 13.95 -0.87 -5.70
N PRO A 46 15.16 -1.43 -5.89
CA PRO A 46 15.93 -1.99 -4.79
C PRO A 46 16.20 -0.92 -3.71
N GLY A 47 15.93 -1.28 -2.46
CA GLY A 47 16.06 -0.38 -1.31
C GLY A 47 14.78 0.37 -0.93
N ALA A 48 13.73 0.35 -1.76
CA ALA A 48 12.42 0.79 -1.31
C ALA A 48 11.75 -0.29 -0.45
N LYS A 49 11.11 0.13 0.64
CA LYS A 49 10.35 -0.74 1.55
C LYS A 49 8.89 -0.78 1.14
N VAL A 50 8.27 -1.96 1.17
CA VAL A 50 6.83 -2.12 0.92
C VAL A 50 6.10 -2.26 2.23
N ILE A 51 5.08 -1.43 2.44
CA ILE A 51 4.22 -1.46 3.61
C ILE A 51 2.81 -1.80 3.14
N GLY A 52 2.33 -2.97 3.54
CA GLY A 52 0.91 -3.26 3.42
C GLY A 52 0.16 -2.76 4.65
N VAL A 53 -1.05 -2.24 4.45
CA VAL A 53 -1.97 -1.91 5.55
C VAL A 53 -3.13 -2.89 5.57
N ALA A 54 -3.20 -3.73 6.59
CA ALA A 54 -4.24 -4.77 6.72
C ALA A 54 -5.61 -4.15 6.96
N VAL A 55 -6.62 -4.63 6.21
CA VAL A 55 -8.02 -4.23 6.36
C VAL A 55 -8.94 -5.34 6.90
N SER A 56 -8.37 -6.54 7.11
CA SER A 56 -8.94 -7.68 7.84
C SER A 56 -7.84 -8.32 8.70
N ASP A 57 -8.20 -9.31 9.51
CA ASP A 57 -7.34 -10.03 10.46
C ASP A 57 -6.67 -11.29 9.88
N ASP A 58 -6.72 -11.46 8.56
CA ASP A 58 -6.01 -12.55 7.88
C ASP A 58 -4.49 -12.45 8.10
N PRO A 59 -3.74 -13.58 8.02
CA PRO A 59 -2.29 -13.60 8.23
C PRO A 59 -1.52 -13.03 7.02
N PHE A 60 -1.76 -11.77 6.66
CA PHE A 60 -1.27 -11.15 5.43
C PHE A 60 0.24 -11.12 5.32
N HIS A 61 0.97 -11.04 6.43
CA HIS A 61 2.43 -11.14 6.39
C HIS A 61 2.88 -12.45 5.70
N ARG A 62 2.23 -13.57 6.03
CA ARG A 62 2.47 -14.88 5.40
C ARG A 62 1.93 -14.91 3.96
N ILE A 63 0.66 -14.54 3.78
CA ILE A 63 -0.03 -14.61 2.47
C ILE A 63 0.72 -13.79 1.41
N VAL A 64 1.11 -12.55 1.74
CA VAL A 64 1.84 -11.68 0.81
C VAL A 64 3.20 -12.27 0.45
N SER A 65 3.91 -12.83 1.43
CA SER A 65 5.21 -13.45 1.21
C SER A 65 5.11 -14.68 0.29
N GLU A 66 4.12 -15.54 0.52
CA GLU A 66 3.86 -16.73 -0.30
C GLU A 66 3.46 -16.35 -1.73
N LEU A 67 2.55 -15.38 -1.89
CA LEU A 67 2.13 -14.89 -3.21
C LEU A 67 3.28 -14.23 -3.98
N ALA A 68 4.16 -13.49 -3.30
CA ALA A 68 5.32 -12.88 -3.92
C ALA A 68 6.34 -13.94 -4.38
N ALA A 69 6.57 -14.98 -3.56
CA ALA A 69 7.42 -16.10 -3.91
C ALA A 69 6.87 -16.87 -5.13
N GLY A 70 5.59 -17.24 -5.12
CA GLY A 70 4.96 -17.93 -6.24
C GLY A 70 4.94 -17.10 -7.52
N ALA A 71 4.75 -15.77 -7.42
CA ALA A 71 4.85 -14.89 -8.57
C ALA A 71 6.28 -14.81 -9.15
N ALA A 72 7.30 -14.91 -8.30
CA ALA A 72 8.69 -14.92 -8.74
C ALA A 72 9.07 -16.23 -9.45
N GLU A 73 8.57 -17.37 -8.95
CA GLU A 73 8.71 -18.67 -9.61
C GLU A 73 8.07 -18.66 -11.01
N LEU A 74 6.85 -18.12 -11.13
CA LEU A 74 6.16 -18.01 -12.42
C LEU A 74 6.89 -17.10 -13.42
N LEU A 75 7.69 -16.16 -12.92
CA LEU A 75 8.49 -15.23 -13.72
C LEU A 75 9.90 -15.72 -14.03
N ASP A 76 10.31 -16.85 -13.45
CA ASP A 76 11.69 -17.32 -13.49
C ASP A 76 12.70 -16.24 -13.06
N CYS A 77 12.37 -15.52 -11.97
CA CYS A 77 13.21 -14.46 -11.43
C CYS A 77 13.56 -14.69 -9.96
N ALA A 78 14.72 -14.17 -9.54
CA ALA A 78 15.11 -14.23 -8.14
C ALA A 78 14.12 -13.41 -7.28
N SER A 79 13.57 -14.04 -6.24
CA SER A 79 12.72 -13.36 -5.24
C SER A 79 13.51 -12.83 -4.05
N ALA A 80 14.84 -13.02 -4.04
CA ALA A 80 15.70 -12.72 -2.90
C ALA A 80 15.59 -11.25 -2.52
N GLY A 81 14.88 -11.00 -1.41
CA GLY A 81 14.84 -9.71 -0.75
C GLY A 81 15.36 -9.84 0.67
N ASN A 82 15.59 -8.71 1.30
CA ASN A 82 16.02 -8.66 2.68
C ASN A 82 14.80 -8.78 3.61
N PRO A 83 14.98 -9.30 4.84
CA PRO A 83 13.93 -9.34 5.84
C PRO A 83 13.27 -7.99 6.16
N GLY A 84 13.92 -6.86 5.82
CA GLY A 84 13.41 -5.50 6.04
C GLY A 84 12.72 -4.85 4.82
N ASP A 85 12.59 -5.56 3.70
CA ASP A 85 11.98 -4.98 2.48
C ASP A 85 10.45 -4.91 2.56
N PHE A 86 9.84 -5.61 3.53
CA PHE A 86 8.39 -5.75 3.65
C PHE A 86 7.93 -5.65 5.11
N GLU A 87 6.87 -4.88 5.33
CA GLU A 87 6.18 -4.79 6.61
C GLU A 87 4.65 -4.87 6.39
N MET A 88 3.96 -5.57 7.31
CA MET A 88 2.52 -5.44 7.46
C MET A 88 2.21 -4.61 8.70
N VAL A 89 1.45 -3.54 8.51
CA VAL A 89 0.86 -2.76 9.61
C VAL A 89 -0.64 -2.97 9.67
N GLU A 90 -1.20 -2.97 10.87
CA GLU A 90 -2.63 -3.15 11.08
C GLU A 90 -3.36 -1.81 11.12
N ASN A 91 -4.51 -1.73 10.44
CA ASN A 91 -5.50 -0.67 10.64
C ASN A 91 -6.95 -1.19 10.49
N VAL A 92 -7.20 -2.44 10.90
CA VAL A 92 -8.48 -3.14 10.70
C VAL A 92 -9.63 -2.45 11.44
N GLY A 93 -9.38 -1.99 12.67
CA GLY A 93 -10.38 -1.38 13.55
C GLY A 93 -11.48 -2.35 13.96
N ALA A 94 -12.75 -1.99 13.75
CA ALA A 94 -13.90 -2.79 14.20
C ALA A 94 -14.14 -4.06 13.35
N GLY A 95 -13.44 -4.21 12.23
CA GLY A 95 -13.51 -5.39 11.38
C GLY A 95 -13.45 -5.06 9.88
N TYR A 96 -13.43 -6.11 9.08
CA TYR A 96 -13.50 -6.01 7.63
C TYR A 96 -14.83 -5.41 7.18
N ALA A 97 -14.79 -4.58 6.12
CA ALA A 97 -15.95 -3.85 5.59
C ALA A 97 -16.64 -2.88 6.55
N VAL A 98 -16.04 -2.60 7.73
CA VAL A 98 -16.53 -1.62 8.69
C VAL A 98 -15.60 -0.40 8.69
N PRO A 99 -16.06 0.80 8.30
CA PRO A 99 -15.29 2.04 8.42
C PRO A 99 -14.79 2.30 9.85
N ASN A 100 -13.61 2.90 9.96
CA ASN A 100 -13.13 3.41 11.25
C ASN A 100 -13.42 4.91 11.34
N ALA A 101 -14.20 5.34 12.33
CA ALA A 101 -14.50 6.76 12.51
C ALA A 101 -13.23 7.64 12.67
N GLN A 102 -12.15 7.07 13.22
CA GLN A 102 -10.86 7.75 13.36
C GLN A 102 -10.14 8.02 12.03
N ASP A 103 -10.49 7.33 10.94
CA ASP A 103 -9.88 7.50 9.61
C ASP A 103 -10.62 8.57 8.77
N THR A 104 -11.88 8.86 9.10
CA THR A 104 -12.73 9.80 8.37
C THR A 104 -12.10 11.19 8.22
N PRO A 105 -11.47 11.81 9.23
CA PRO A 105 -10.88 13.14 9.07
C PRO A 105 -9.83 13.22 7.97
N GLN A 106 -8.93 12.23 7.87
CA GLN A 106 -7.88 12.18 6.86
C GLN A 106 -8.46 11.92 5.47
N ILE A 107 -9.46 11.04 5.37
CA ILE A 107 -10.17 10.77 4.11
C ILE A 107 -10.86 12.04 3.59
N LEU A 108 -11.56 12.76 4.47
CA LEU A 108 -12.24 14.01 4.11
C LEU A 108 -11.26 15.13 3.78
N ALA A 109 -10.14 15.23 4.49
CA ALA A 109 -9.09 16.21 4.18
C ALA A 109 -8.54 15.99 2.76
N LEU A 110 -8.15 14.76 2.42
CA LEU A 110 -7.66 14.45 1.08
C LEU A 110 -8.71 14.75 -0.02
N ALA A 111 -9.97 14.44 0.23
CA ALA A 111 -11.05 14.73 -0.70
C ALA A 111 -11.28 16.25 -0.89
N ARG A 112 -11.16 17.03 0.18
CA ARG A 112 -11.41 18.49 0.16
C ARG A 112 -10.23 19.28 -0.40
N ASP A 113 -9.02 18.88 -0.03
CA ASP A 113 -7.81 19.62 -0.32
C ASP A 113 -7.27 19.26 -1.71
N GLU A 114 -7.32 17.97 -2.08
CA GLU A 114 -6.72 17.46 -3.32
C GLU A 114 -7.75 16.92 -4.33
N GLY A 115 -9.03 16.84 -3.96
CA GLY A 115 -10.08 16.28 -4.83
C GLY A 115 -9.98 14.76 -5.05
N ILE A 116 -9.18 14.05 -4.23
CA ILE A 116 -8.97 12.61 -4.34
C ILE A 116 -9.92 11.87 -3.40
N LEU A 117 -10.78 11.02 -3.97
CA LEU A 117 -11.80 10.28 -3.22
C LEU A 117 -11.31 8.88 -2.86
N LEU A 118 -11.34 8.55 -1.57
CA LEU A 118 -11.00 7.22 -1.07
C LEU A 118 -12.21 6.55 -0.42
N ASP A 119 -12.31 5.23 -0.59
CA ASP A 119 -13.31 4.43 0.12
C ASP A 119 -12.92 4.22 1.59
N PRO A 120 -13.87 4.12 2.52
CA PRO A 120 -13.57 3.97 3.94
C PRO A 120 -13.22 2.55 4.39
N VAL A 121 -13.27 1.56 3.49
CA VAL A 121 -13.06 0.14 3.84
C VAL A 121 -11.62 -0.29 3.56
N TYR A 122 -11.05 0.15 2.45
CA TYR A 122 -9.74 -0.25 1.96
C TYR A 122 -8.80 0.94 1.92
N THR A 123 -8.91 1.76 0.88
CA THR A 123 -7.87 2.72 0.53
C THR A 123 -7.82 3.86 1.53
N GLY A 124 -8.97 4.27 2.08
CA GLY A 124 -9.06 5.27 3.13
C GLY A 124 -8.40 4.81 4.44
N LYS A 125 -8.57 3.54 4.83
CA LYS A 125 -7.87 2.98 6.02
C LYS A 125 -6.37 2.98 5.82
N ALA A 126 -5.90 2.59 4.62
CA ALA A 126 -4.49 2.59 4.30
C ALA A 126 -3.90 4.01 4.27
N TYR A 127 -4.64 4.97 3.70
CA TYR A 127 -4.23 6.37 3.66
C TYR A 127 -4.17 7.01 5.04
N SER A 128 -5.20 6.81 5.87
CA SER A 128 -5.21 7.29 7.26
C SER A 128 -4.02 6.73 8.05
N LYS A 129 -3.74 5.42 7.92
CA LYS A 129 -2.58 4.80 8.56
C LYS A 129 -1.27 5.42 8.06
N LEU A 130 -1.13 5.66 6.75
CA LEU A 130 0.01 6.35 6.18
C LEU A 130 0.20 7.76 6.77
N CYS A 131 -0.87 8.57 6.86
CA CYS A 131 -0.80 9.89 7.47
C CYS A 131 -0.25 9.83 8.90
N ARG A 132 -0.75 8.90 9.72
CA ARG A 132 -0.26 8.70 11.10
C ARG A 132 1.21 8.29 11.13
N MET A 133 1.64 7.39 10.24
CA MET A 133 3.04 6.97 10.13
C MET A 133 3.96 8.13 9.75
N LEU A 134 3.49 9.06 8.90
CA LEU A 134 4.21 10.28 8.56
C LEU A 134 4.29 11.25 9.74
N GLU A 135 3.18 11.46 10.46
CA GLU A 135 3.13 12.29 11.68
C GLU A 135 4.05 11.74 12.79
N GLU A 136 4.13 10.42 12.93
CA GLU A 136 5.02 9.72 13.86
C GLU A 136 6.49 9.72 13.40
N GLY A 137 6.78 10.18 12.18
CA GLY A 137 8.13 10.27 11.62
C GLY A 137 8.74 8.95 11.17
N SER A 138 7.99 7.84 11.21
CA SER A 138 8.45 6.48 10.89
C SER A 138 8.94 6.27 9.44
N LEU A 139 8.57 7.17 8.52
CA LEU A 139 8.96 7.12 7.10
C LEU A 139 10.02 8.17 6.72
N SER A 140 10.55 8.91 7.70
CA SER A 140 11.43 10.07 7.45
C SER A 140 12.82 9.66 6.94
N GLY A 141 13.41 10.49 6.08
CA GLY A 141 14.79 10.30 5.56
C GLY A 141 14.92 9.24 4.47
N ASP A 142 13.90 8.41 4.27
CA ASP A 142 13.96 7.27 3.36
C ASP A 142 13.58 7.61 1.91
N GLY A 143 13.13 8.84 1.61
CA GLY A 143 12.81 9.29 0.25
C GLY A 143 11.32 9.59 0.08
N ALA A 144 10.84 9.63 -1.15
CA ALA A 144 9.42 9.81 -1.44
C ALA A 144 8.62 8.55 -1.07
N VAL A 145 7.38 8.76 -0.64
CA VAL A 145 6.41 7.69 -0.41
C VAL A 145 5.47 7.59 -1.62
N VAL A 146 5.37 6.40 -2.21
CA VAL A 146 4.38 6.08 -3.24
C VAL A 146 3.19 5.42 -2.57
N PHE A 147 2.07 6.12 -2.50
CA PHE A 147 0.80 5.55 -2.06
C PHE A 147 0.01 5.00 -3.25
N VAL A 148 -0.26 3.69 -3.27
CA VAL A 148 -0.97 3.03 -4.37
C VAL A 148 -2.47 3.08 -4.11
N HIS A 149 -3.13 4.05 -4.72
CA HIS A 149 -4.58 4.15 -4.69
C HIS A 149 -5.23 3.10 -5.62
N THR A 150 -5.81 2.05 -5.03
CA THR A 150 -6.39 0.91 -5.76
C THR A 150 -7.86 1.09 -6.16
N GLY A 151 -8.39 2.31 -6.13
CA GLY A 151 -9.80 2.61 -6.39
C GLY A 151 -10.71 2.43 -5.17
N GLY A 152 -11.91 1.87 -5.38
CA GLY A 152 -12.90 1.63 -4.32
C GLY A 152 -13.96 2.72 -4.14
N ALA A 153 -13.79 3.91 -4.74
CA ALA A 153 -14.64 5.08 -4.53
C ALA A 153 -16.15 4.83 -4.75
N ALA A 154 -16.54 3.86 -5.57
CA ALA A 154 -17.95 3.48 -5.73
C ALA A 154 -18.63 3.04 -4.41
N ALA A 155 -17.86 2.54 -3.44
CA ALA A 155 -18.38 2.17 -2.11
C ALA A 155 -18.90 3.38 -1.32
N LEU A 156 -18.47 4.60 -1.65
CA LEU A 156 -18.93 5.83 -1.00
C LEU A 156 -20.44 6.07 -1.17
N PHE A 157 -21.04 5.55 -2.24
CA PHE A 157 -22.49 5.68 -2.46
C PHE A 157 -23.33 4.70 -1.62
N ALA A 158 -22.69 3.74 -0.96
CA ALA A 158 -23.33 2.71 -0.17
C ALA A 158 -23.00 2.81 1.33
N MET A 159 -22.20 3.80 1.74
CA MET A 159 -21.68 3.92 3.10
C MET A 159 -21.82 5.35 3.62
N ASP A 160 -22.17 5.45 4.89
CA ASP A 160 -22.14 6.71 5.63
C ASP A 160 -20.79 6.82 6.36
N LEU A 161 -20.18 8.00 6.31
CA LEU A 161 -18.89 8.27 6.95
C LEU A 161 -19.05 8.86 8.36
N GLY A 162 -20.29 9.12 8.80
CA GLY A 162 -20.61 9.74 10.09
C GLY A 162 -20.68 11.25 10.00
#